data_AF-A0A963H0V1-F1
#
_entry.id   AF-A0A963H0V1-F1
#
_cell.length_a   1.000
_cell.length_b   1.000
_cell.length_c   1.000
_cell.angle_alpha   90.00
_cell.angle_beta   90.00
_cell.angle_gamma   90.00
#
_symmetry.space_group_name_H-M   'P 1'
#
loop_
_entity.id
_entity.type
_entity.pdbx_description
1 polymer ?
#
loop_
_entity_poly.entity_id
_entity_poly.type
_entity_poly.pdbx_seq_one_letter_code
_entity_poly.pdbx_strand_id
1 'polypeptide(L)'
;MKKSSVLLSSFALLALVGCGASNDYTPPADATGERIFSTACTECHKPLRGDVAMILSEKVANKDALKNKFQNGSMRMPAFPNIQGEAADRLADYLLANSEVK
;
A
#
# COMPACT_ATOMS: atom_id res chain seq x y z
N MET A 1 -27.08 9.97 -55.91
CA MET A 1 -27.24 8.80 -55.04
C MET A 1 -25.95 7.99 -55.04
N LYS A 2 -25.12 8.06 -54.00
CA LYS A 2 -24.07 7.07 -53.68
C LYS A 2 -23.85 7.15 -52.17
N LYS A 3 -24.08 6.02 -51.52
CA LYS A 3 -24.29 5.86 -50.08
C LYS A 3 -22.92 5.64 -49.45
N SER A 4 -22.35 6.64 -48.77
CA SER A 4 -21.11 6.45 -48.03
C SER A 4 -21.42 5.86 -46.66
N SER A 5 -21.43 4.53 -46.62
CA SER A 5 -21.26 3.76 -45.39
C SER A 5 -19.81 3.97 -44.92
N VAL A 6 -19.61 4.76 -43.87
CA VAL A 6 -18.35 4.75 -43.11
C VAL A 6 -18.66 4.21 -41.73
N LEU A 7 -18.14 3.00 -41.54
CA LEU A 7 -18.25 2.13 -40.39
C LEU A 7 -17.61 2.73 -39.15
N LEU A 8 -18.26 2.44 -38.02
CA LEU A 8 -17.77 2.37 -36.64
C LEU A 8 -16.25 2.54 -36.48
N SER A 9 -15.84 3.66 -35.89
CA SER A 9 -14.56 3.73 -35.20
C SER A 9 -14.84 3.67 -33.69
N SER A 10 -14.59 2.49 -33.15
CA SER A 10 -14.72 2.08 -31.76
C SER A 10 -13.99 3.05 -30.82
N PHE A 11 -14.75 3.66 -29.91
CA PHE A 11 -14.23 4.29 -28.70
C PHE A 11 -13.48 3.22 -27.89
N ALA A 12 -12.15 3.22 -27.99
CA ALA A 12 -11.32 2.54 -27.02
C ALA A 12 -11.49 3.30 -25.69
N LEU A 13 -12.44 2.83 -24.88
CA LEU A 13 -12.46 3.10 -23.45
C LEU A 13 -11.15 2.56 -22.90
N LEU A 14 -10.13 3.42 -22.83
CA LEU A 14 -9.04 3.23 -21.89
C LEU A 14 -9.71 3.21 -20.52
N ALA A 15 -10.04 2.02 -20.04
CA ALA A 15 -10.23 1.79 -18.62
C ALA A 15 -8.89 2.13 -17.96
N LEU A 16 -8.72 3.40 -17.60
CA LEU A 16 -7.86 3.76 -16.49
C LEU A 16 -8.49 3.10 -15.27
N VAL A 17 -8.26 1.80 -15.10
CA VAL A 17 -8.25 1.21 -13.77
C VAL A 17 -7.04 1.83 -13.12
N GLY A 18 -7.21 3.06 -12.63
CA GLY A 18 -6.32 3.65 -11.66
C GLY A 18 -6.43 2.75 -10.44
N CYS A 19 -5.62 1.71 -10.39
CA CYS A 19 -5.35 0.91 -9.20
C CYS A 19 -4.57 1.77 -8.18
N GLY A 20 -5.14 2.92 -7.79
CA GLY A 20 -4.96 3.50 -6.47
C GLY A 20 -6.04 2.92 -5.55
N ALA A 21 -6.28 1.62 -5.63
CA ALA A 21 -7.31 0.95 -4.86
C ALA A 21 -6.83 0.92 -3.41
N SER A 22 -7.57 1.59 -2.52
CA SER A 22 -7.42 1.34 -1.10
C SER A 22 -7.64 -0.16 -0.80
N ASN A 23 -6.95 -0.66 0.20
CA ASN A 23 -7.10 -2.00 0.72
C ASN A 23 -7.92 -1.93 2.01
N ASP A 24 -9.00 -2.70 2.07
CA ASP A 24 -9.97 -2.69 3.17
C ASP A 24 -9.59 -3.60 4.35
N TYR A 25 -8.39 -4.20 4.32
CA TYR A 25 -7.88 -5.02 5.42
C TYR A 25 -8.00 -4.29 6.75
N THR A 26 -8.74 -4.92 7.66
CA THR A 26 -8.92 -4.46 9.04
C THR A 26 -8.18 -5.42 9.97
N PRO A 27 -7.12 -4.96 10.66
CA PRO A 27 -6.42 -5.78 11.63
C PRO A 27 -7.35 -6.23 12.76
N PRO A 28 -7.22 -7.48 13.24
CA PRO A 28 -7.74 -7.86 14.56
C PRO A 28 -7.24 -6.89 15.64
N ALA A 29 -8.07 -6.62 16.65
CA ALA A 29 -7.77 -5.62 17.67
C ALA A 29 -6.42 -5.89 18.38
N ASP A 30 -6.08 -7.15 18.59
CA ASP A 30 -4.87 -7.65 19.25
C ASP A 30 -3.71 -7.99 18.30
N ALA A 31 -3.85 -7.75 16.99
CA ALA A 31 -2.83 -8.13 16.01
C ALA A 31 -1.50 -7.40 16.25
N THR A 32 -0.40 -8.15 16.36
CA THR A 32 0.93 -7.53 16.48
C THR A 32 1.32 -6.79 15.18
N GLY A 33 2.27 -5.85 15.28
CA GLY A 33 2.77 -5.14 14.09
C GLY A 33 3.35 -6.09 13.03
N GLU A 34 4.06 -7.13 13.46
CA GLU A 34 4.55 -8.21 12.60
C GLU A 34 3.40 -8.96 11.90
N ARG A 35 2.33 -9.28 12.63
CA ARG A 35 1.16 -9.95 12.06
C ARG A 35 0.46 -9.09 11.02
N ILE A 36 0.34 -7.79 11.28
CA ILE A 36 -0.21 -6.83 10.31
C ILE A 36 0.68 -6.77 9.06
N PHE A 37 1.99 -6.60 9.24
CA PHE A 37 2.96 -6.54 8.15
C PHE A 37 2.93 -7.79 7.26
N SER A 38 3.00 -8.97 7.86
CA SER A 38 2.96 -10.26 7.17
C SER A 38 1.61 -10.57 6.49
N THR A 39 0.52 -9.93 6.91
CA THR A 39 -0.79 -10.14 6.29
C THR A 39 -1.01 -9.18 5.11
N ALA A 40 -0.72 -7.90 5.31
CA ALA A 40 -1.18 -6.84 4.41
C ALA A 40 -0.06 -6.20 3.58
N CYS A 41 1.20 -6.28 4.03
CA CYS A 41 2.30 -5.54 3.41
C CYS A 41 3.20 -6.45 2.56
N THR A 42 3.34 -7.72 2.94
CA THR A 42 4.27 -8.66 2.27
C THR A 42 3.83 -9.13 0.90
N GLU A 43 2.67 -8.72 0.39
CA GLU A 43 2.34 -8.91 -1.02
C GLU A 43 3.37 -8.18 -1.90
N CYS A 44 3.72 -6.95 -1.54
CA CYS A 44 4.67 -6.10 -2.26
C CYS A 44 6.02 -5.92 -1.52
N HIS A 45 6.01 -5.94 -0.19
CA HIS A 45 7.19 -5.70 0.65
C HIS A 45 7.72 -6.99 1.24
N LYS A 46 8.40 -7.79 0.42
CA LYS A 46 9.05 -9.01 0.90
C LYS A 46 10.18 -8.64 1.87
N PRO A 47 10.30 -9.31 3.04
CA PRO A 47 11.45 -9.16 3.92
C PRO A 47 12.76 -9.36 3.15
N LEU A 48 13.74 -8.51 3.43
CA LEU A 48 15.01 -8.53 2.70
C LEU A 48 15.86 -9.73 3.14
N ARG A 49 15.96 -9.94 4.45
CA ARG A 49 16.74 -11.02 5.08
C ARG A 49 16.37 -11.15 6.54
N GLY A 50 16.19 -12.37 7.04
CA GLY A 50 15.97 -12.64 8.46
C GLY A 50 14.92 -11.73 9.10
N ASP A 51 15.37 -10.91 10.05
CA ASP A 51 14.63 -9.91 10.83
C ASP A 51 14.47 -8.55 10.13
N VAL A 52 15.10 -8.32 8.98
CA VAL A 52 14.99 -7.05 8.23
C VAL A 52 13.77 -7.07 7.31
N ALA A 53 12.69 -6.43 7.76
CA ALA A 53 11.44 -6.27 7.06
C ALA A 53 11.59 -5.46 5.75
N MET A 54 12.29 -4.33 5.78
CA MET A 54 12.54 -3.51 4.59
C MET A 54 13.64 -2.47 4.79
N ILE A 55 13.94 -1.68 3.75
CA ILE A 55 14.72 -0.44 3.85
C ILE A 55 13.73 0.74 3.86
N LEU A 56 13.83 1.57 4.88
CA LEU A 56 13.11 2.84 5.00
C LEU A 56 14.01 3.98 4.53
N SER A 57 13.44 4.96 3.85
CA SER A 57 14.16 6.21 3.62
C SER A 57 14.20 7.03 4.90
N GLU A 58 15.23 7.84 5.10
CA GLU A 58 15.33 8.76 6.26
C GLU A 58 14.05 9.58 6.50
N LYS A 59 13.40 10.03 5.42
CA LYS A 59 12.15 10.82 5.48
C LYS A 59 10.95 10.03 6.02
N VAL A 60 10.96 8.71 5.87
CA VAL A 60 9.86 7.81 6.25
C VAL A 60 10.19 7.04 7.53
N ALA A 61 11.45 7.00 7.96
CA ALA A 61 11.91 6.31 9.17
C ALA A 61 11.50 7.01 10.50
N ASN A 62 10.22 7.39 10.61
CA ASN A 62 9.61 7.86 11.84
C ASN A 62 8.12 7.46 11.87
N LYS A 63 7.56 7.41 13.09
CA LYS A 63 6.23 6.86 13.34
C LYS A 63 5.13 7.58 12.57
N ASP A 64 5.14 8.91 12.56
CA ASP A 64 4.10 9.71 11.90
C ASP A 64 4.15 9.56 10.38
N ALA A 65 5.35 9.56 9.80
CA ALA A 65 5.52 9.36 8.37
C ALA A 65 5.09 7.96 7.91
N LEU A 66 5.38 6.92 8.70
CA LEU A 66 4.89 5.55 8.44
C LEU A 66 3.37 5.48 8.50
N LYS A 67 2.76 6.00 9.57
CA LYS A 67 1.29 6.03 9.70
C LYS A 67 0.63 6.77 8.55
N ASN A 68 1.19 7.92 8.17
CA ASN A 68 0.76 8.67 7.00
C ASN A 68 0.88 7.83 5.71
N LYS A 69 1.96 7.06 5.56
CA LYS A 69 2.18 6.17 4.41
C LYS A 69 1.14 5.05 4.34
N PHE A 70 0.78 4.45 5.47
CA PHE A 70 -0.27 3.42 5.49
C PHE A 70 -1.61 4.02 5.09
N GLN A 71 -1.96 5.18 5.65
CA GLN A 71 -3.25 5.82 5.45
C GLN A 71 -3.44 6.38 4.04
N ASN A 72 -2.39 6.97 3.45
CA ASN A 72 -2.49 7.64 2.16
C ASN A 72 -1.84 6.87 1.01
N GLY A 73 -1.13 5.77 1.30
CA GLY A 73 -0.44 4.99 0.29
C GLY A 73 0.59 5.81 -0.50
N SER A 74 0.77 5.45 -1.77
CA SER A 74 1.55 6.20 -2.76
C SER A 74 1.21 5.73 -4.17
N MET A 75 1.91 6.27 -5.18
CA MET A 75 1.73 5.86 -6.58
C MET A 75 1.73 4.34 -6.84
N ARG A 76 2.40 3.53 -6.01
CA ARG A 76 2.44 2.06 -6.14
C ARG A 76 2.02 1.30 -4.87
N MET A 77 1.68 2.03 -3.81
CA MET A 77 1.30 1.42 -2.54
C MET A 77 -0.16 1.79 -2.29
N PRO A 78 -1.08 0.82 -2.14
CA PRO A 78 -2.45 1.15 -1.82
C PRO A 78 -2.53 1.85 -0.45
N ALA A 79 -3.59 2.65 -0.27
CA ALA A 79 -3.94 3.17 1.05
C ALA A 79 -4.60 2.05 1.88
N PHE A 80 -4.38 2.03 3.19
CA PHE A 80 -4.96 1.07 4.13
C PHE A 80 -5.76 1.83 5.21
N PRO A 81 -6.96 2.38 4.86
CA PRO A 81 -7.72 3.24 5.76
C PRO A 81 -8.02 2.59 7.11
N ASN A 82 -8.23 1.27 7.14
CA ASN A 82 -8.61 0.55 8.35
C ASN A 82 -7.41 0.18 9.26
N ILE A 83 -6.16 0.44 8.84
CA ILE A 83 -4.98 0.32 9.70
C ILE A 83 -4.74 1.66 10.41
N GLN A 84 -5.51 1.91 11.48
CA GLN A 84 -5.55 3.17 12.21
C GLN A 84 -5.38 2.96 13.73
N GLY A 85 -5.20 4.05 14.48
CA GLY A 85 -5.03 4.02 15.94
C GLY A 85 -3.88 3.11 16.39
N GLU A 86 -4.13 2.29 17.41
CA GLU A 86 -3.14 1.38 17.98
C GLU A 86 -2.59 0.36 16.96
N ALA A 87 -3.40 -0.08 15.99
CA ALA A 87 -2.93 -1.02 14.98
C ALA A 87 -1.87 -0.37 14.06
N ALA A 88 -2.08 0.89 13.70
CA ALA A 88 -1.10 1.67 12.95
C ALA A 88 0.17 1.93 13.77
N ASP A 89 0.01 2.19 15.07
CA ASP A 89 1.13 2.39 15.98
C ASP A 89 1.99 1.12 16.10
N ARG A 90 1.35 -0.04 16.32
CA ARG A 90 2.03 -1.34 16.38
C ARG A 90 2.76 -1.67 15.07
N LEU A 91 2.14 -1.42 13.92
CA LEU A 91 2.78 -1.65 12.62
C LEU A 91 3.99 -0.72 12.43
N ALA A 92 3.86 0.57 12.77
CA ALA A 92 4.95 1.52 12.66
C ALA A 92 6.11 1.15 13.60
N ASP A 93 5.82 0.78 14.84
CA ASP A 93 6.83 0.35 15.82
C ASP A 93 7.57 -0.91 15.35
N TYR A 94 6.85 -1.88 14.79
CA TYR A 94 7.47 -3.06 14.19
C TYR A 94 8.42 -2.68 13.06
N LEU A 95 8.01 -1.83 12.12
CA LEU A 95 8.87 -1.42 11.00
C LEU A 95 10.09 -0.65 11.48
N LEU A 96 9.97 0.24 12.45
CA LEU A 96 11.12 0.98 12.98
C LEU A 96 12.12 0.07 13.69
N ALA A 97 11.64 -0.96 14.40
CA ALA A 97 12.49 -1.90 15.11
C ALA A 97 13.15 -2.94 14.17
N ASN A 98 12.53 -3.24 13.03
CA ASN A 98 12.89 -4.36 12.15
C ASN A 98 13.23 -3.90 10.72
N SER A 99 13.59 -2.63 10.50
CA SER A 99 13.99 -2.13 9.17
C SER A 99 15.31 -1.38 9.25
N GLU A 100 16.04 -1.37 8.15
CA GLU A 100 17.22 -0.53 7.99
C GLU A 100 16.82 0.85 7.45
N VAL A 101 17.58 1.89 7.81
CA VAL A 101 17.36 3.25 7.30
C VAL A 101 18.47 3.61 6.32
N LYS A 102 18.09 4.21 5.18
CA LYS A 102 19.03 4.67 4.14
C LYS A 102 18.62 5.99 3.50
#